data_AF-A0A521I8H7-F1
#
_entry.id   AF-A0A521I8H7-F1
#
_cell.length_a   1.000
_cell.length_b   1.000
_cell.length_c   1.000
_cell.angle_alpha   90.00
_cell.angle_beta   90.00
_cell.angle_gamma   90.00
#
_symmetry.space_group_name_H-M   'P 1'
#
loop_
_entity.id
_entity.type
_entity.pdbx_description
1 polymer ?
#
loop_
_entity_poly.entity_id
_entity_poly.type
_entity_poly.pdbx_seq_one_letter_code
_entity_poly.pdbx_strand_id
1 'polypeptide(L)' 'MTTLLTKAIKQIEKLPSSLQDEIAEQLLYDSENEIAWEKALSKPQPKLESLAQRALRESKEGKTKKMGFDEL' A
#
# COMPACT_ATOMS: atom_id res chain seq x y z
N MET A 1 17.31 -2.46 13.63
CA MET A 1 16.73 -3.49 12.73
C MET A 1 15.87 -4.43 13.55
N THR A 2 14.65 -4.76 13.10
CA THR A 2 13.79 -5.69 13.84
C THR A 2 14.39 -7.10 13.86
N THR A 3 13.97 -7.95 14.81
CA THR A 3 14.42 -9.35 14.89
C THR A 3 14.12 -10.12 13.61
N LEU A 4 12.96 -9.86 12.99
CA LEU A 4 12.55 -10.53 11.75
C LEU A 4 13.41 -10.10 10.56
N LEU A 5 13.66 -8.80 10.39
CA LEU A 5 14.50 -8.30 9.29
C LEU A 5 15.95 -8.80 9.42
N THR A 6 16.48 -8.83 10.64
CA THR A 6 17.80 -9.42 10.92
C THR A 6 17.85 -10.89 10.50
N LYS A 7 16.80 -11.67 10.81
CA LYS A 7 16.72 -13.08 10.42
C LYS A 7 16.65 -13.25 8.89
N ALA A 8 15.91 -12.39 8.20
CA ALA A 8 15.80 -12.42 6.74
C ALA A 8 17.16 -12.16 6.07
N ILE A 9 17.86 -11.10 6.48
CA ILE A 9 19.20 -10.77 5.94
C ILE A 9 20.18 -11.94 6.15
N LYS A 10 20.21 -12.54 7.35
CA LYS A 10 21.06 -13.72 7.62
C LYS A 10 20.76 -14.94 6.74
N GLN A 11 19.56 -15.06 6.16
CA GLN A 11 19.27 -16.11 5.18
C GLN A 11 19.71 -15.70 3.78
N ILE A 12 19.50 -14.43 3.41
CA ILE A 12 19.92 -13.87 2.12
C ILE A 12 21.44 -13.95 1.96
N GLU A 13 22.21 -13.65 3.02
CA GLU A 13 23.69 -13.74 3.03
C GLU A 13 24.24 -15.13 2.64
N LYS A 14 23.43 -16.19 2.75
CA LYS A 14 23.83 -17.55 2.38
C LYS A 14 23.61 -17.87 0.90
N LEU A 15 22.94 -17.01 0.16
CA LEU A 15 22.61 -17.20 -1.25
C LEU A 15 23.78 -16.75 -2.16
N PRO A 16 23.84 -17.20 -3.42
CA PRO A 16 24.73 -16.61 -4.43
C PRO A 16 24.50 -15.10 -4.58
N SER A 17 25.57 -14.34 -4.86
CA SER A 17 25.50 -12.88 -4.96
C SER A 17 24.43 -12.38 -5.93
N SER A 18 24.24 -13.05 -7.07
CA SER A 18 23.21 -12.69 -8.03
C SER A 18 21.79 -12.72 -7.45
N LEU A 19 21.50 -13.70 -6.58
CA LEU A 19 20.21 -13.78 -5.89
C LEU A 19 20.12 -12.79 -4.73
N GLN A 20 21.25 -12.46 -4.08
CA GLN A 20 21.27 -11.41 -3.07
C GLN A 20 20.92 -10.05 -3.70
N ASP A 21 21.51 -9.75 -4.86
CA ASP A 21 21.29 -8.51 -5.59
C ASP A 21 19.85 -8.40 -6.09
N GLU A 22 19.27 -9.48 -6.65
CA GLU A 22 17.87 -9.51 -7.08
C GLU A 22 16.90 -9.23 -5.91
N ILE A 23 17.14 -9.86 -4.75
CA ILE A 23 16.34 -9.62 -3.55
C ILE A 23 16.53 -8.19 -3.03
N ALA A 24 17.75 -7.66 -3.08
CA ALA A 24 18.05 -6.30 -2.64
C ALA A 24 17.35 -5.27 -3.53
N GLU A 25 17.38 -5.43 -4.85
CA GLU A 25 16.67 -4.55 -5.79
C GLU A 25 15.18 -4.52 -5.51
N GLN A 26 14.54 -5.67 -5.34
CA GLN A 26 13.11 -5.75 -5.01
C GLN A 26 12.80 -5.09 -3.66
N LEU A 27 13.61 -5.35 -2.62
CA LEU A 27 13.39 -4.77 -1.29
C LEU A 27 13.56 -3.24 -1.29
N LEU A 28 14.51 -2.71 -2.06
CA LEU A 28 14.70 -1.28 -2.23
C LEU A 28 13.48 -0.65 -2.92
N TYR A 29 13.04 -1.23 -4.04
CA TYR A 29 11.85 -0.77 -4.75
C TYR A 29 10.60 -0.78 -3.87
N ASP A 30 10.35 -1.86 -3.14
CA ASP A 30 9.20 -1.96 -2.25
C ASP A 30 9.30 -0.93 -1.12
N SER A 31 10.48 -0.75 -0.53
CA SER A 31 10.69 0.22 0.56
C SER A 31 10.46 1.66 0.10
N GLU A 32 10.92 2.03 -1.10
CA GLU A 32 10.67 3.36 -1.67
C GLU A 32 9.18 3.60 -1.92
N ASN A 33 8.47 2.59 -2.42
CA ASN A 33 7.02 2.67 -2.61
C ASN A 33 6.28 2.82 -1.28
N GLU A 34 6.63 2.05 -0.25
CA GLU A 34 6.01 2.16 1.08
C GLU A 34 6.22 3.56 1.68
N ILE A 35 7.44 4.12 1.55
CA ILE A 35 7.73 5.50 1.98
C ILE A 35 6.88 6.52 1.20
N ALA A 36 6.74 6.34 -0.12
CA ALA A 36 5.93 7.20 -0.95
C ALA A 36 4.44 7.14 -0.56
N TRP A 37 3.92 5.95 -0.30
CA TRP A 37 2.55 5.73 0.17
C TRP A 37 2.31 6.37 1.53
N GLU A 38 3.17 6.14 2.51
CA GLU A 38 3.06 6.76 3.84
C GLU A 38 3.06 8.29 3.73
N LYS A 39 3.93 8.86 2.90
CA LYS A 39 3.98 10.31 2.66
C LYS A 39 2.73 10.85 1.96
N ALA A 40 2.14 10.08 1.05
CA ALA A 40 0.92 10.47 0.35
C ALA A 40 -0.30 10.42 1.29
N LEU A 41 -0.41 9.36 2.10
CA LEU A 41 -1.57 9.06 2.94
C LEU A 41 -1.55 9.78 4.29
N SER A 42 -0.38 10.17 4.80
CA SER A 42 -0.25 10.97 6.03
C SER A 42 -0.76 12.41 5.92
N LYS A 43 -0.96 12.90 4.69
CA LYS A 43 -1.47 14.25 4.45
C LYS A 43 -3.00 14.29 4.53
N PRO A 44 -3.61 15.40 4.97
CA PRO A 44 -5.05 15.61 4.85
C PRO A 44 -5.49 15.48 3.39
N GLN A 45 -6.62 14.80 3.16
CA GLN A 45 -7.13 14.52 1.82
C GLN A 45 -8.56 15.08 1.69
N PRO A 46 -8.74 16.42 1.75
CA PRO A 46 -10.06 17.04 1.89
C PRO A 46 -11.01 16.69 0.74
N LYS A 47 -10.48 16.46 -0.46
CA LYS A 47 -11.29 16.01 -1.61
C LYS A 47 -11.82 14.59 -1.39
N LEU A 48 -10.99 13.65 -0.96
CA LEU A 48 -11.44 12.28 -0.69
C LEU A 48 -12.37 12.23 0.52
N GLU A 49 -12.08 12.99 1.57
CA GLU A 49 -12.97 13.13 2.74
C GLU A 49 -14.36 13.64 2.31
N SER A 50 -14.40 14.68 1.48
CA SER A 50 -15.65 15.23 0.94
C SER A 50 -16.42 14.21 0.10
N LEU A 51 -15.72 13.46 -0.77
CA LEU A 51 -16.33 12.40 -1.58
C LEU A 51 -16.88 11.26 -0.71
N ALA A 52 -16.13 10.83 0.31
CA ALA A 52 -16.57 9.79 1.24
C ALA A 52 -17.81 10.23 2.04
N GLN A 53 -17.80 11.44 2.58
CA GLN A 53 -18.96 12.01 3.28
C GLN A 53 -20.19 12.12 2.37
N ARG A 54 -19.98 12.53 1.12
CA ARG A 54 -21.05 12.59 0.11
C ARG A 54 -21.62 11.20 -0.17
N ALA A 55 -20.78 10.19 -0.40
CA ALA A 55 -21.22 8.82 -0.66
C ALA A 55 -22.02 8.25 0.52
N LEU A 56 -21.57 8.49 1.76
CA LEU A 56 -22.31 8.10 2.97
C LEU A 56 -23.67 8.78 3.08
N ARG A 57 -23.75 10.07 2.74
CA ARG A 57 -25.01 10.82 2.72
C ARG A 57 -25.97 10.27 1.65
N GLU A 58 -25.48 10.09 0.43
CA GLU A 58 -26.28 9.55 -0.68
C GLU A 58 -26.81 8.15 -0.35
N SER A 59 -26.02 7.30 0.31
CA SER A 59 -26.46 5.99 0.79
C SER A 59 -27.58 6.09 1.82
N LYS A 60 -27.43 6.97 2.83
CA LYS A 60 -28.47 7.22 3.85
C LYS A 60 -29.77 7.77 3.27
N GLU A 61 -29.67 8.56 2.20
CA GLU A 61 -30.81 9.14 1.49
C GLU A 61 -31.44 8.18 0.47
N GLY A 62 -30.92 6.96 0.33
CA GLY A 62 -31.42 5.98 -0.65
C GLY A 62 -31.11 6.36 -2.11
N LYS A 63 -30.11 7.22 -2.33
CA LYS A 63 -29.67 7.68 -3.66
C LYS A 63 -28.60 6.77 -4.29
N THR A 64 -28.22 5.70 -3.60
CA THR A 64 -27.30 4.70 -4.14
C THR A 64 -28.06 3.70 -5.01
N LYS A 65 -27.40 3.21 -6.06
CA LYS A 65 -27.90 2.12 -6.90
C LYS A 65 -27.10 0.86 -6.59
N LYS A 66 -27.78 -0.28 -6.46
CA LYS A 66 -27.13 -1.58 -6.41
C LYS A 66 -26.51 -1.88 -7.78
N MET A 67 -25.20 -2.12 -7.81
CA MET A 67 -24.45 -2.42 -9.02
C MET A 67 -23.44 -3.52 -8.73
N GLY A 68 -23.23 -4.43 -9.69
CA GLY A 68 -22.17 -5.43 -9.65
C GLY A 68 -20.80 -4.84 -10.03
N PHE A 69 -19.72 -5.57 -9.73
CA PHE A 69 -18.37 -5.18 -10.17
C PHE A 69 -18.25 -5.15 -11.71
N ASP A 70 -19.02 -5.99 -12.41
CA ASP A 70 -19.09 -6.04 -13.87
C ASP A 70 -19.86 -4.85 -14.49
N GLU A 71 -20.45 -3.99 -13.65
CA GLU A 71 -21.29 -2.86 -14.05
C GLU A 71 -20.70 -1.49 -13.66
N LEU A 72 -19.44 -1.46 -13.20
CA LEU A 72 -18.69 -0.26 -12.80
C LEU A 72 -18.09 0.53 -13.97
#